data_AF-A0A3B0RLX3-F1
#
_entry.id   AF-A0A3B0RLX3-F1
#
_cell.length_a   1.000
_cell.length_b   1.000
_cell.length_c   1.000
_cell.angle_alpha   90.00
_cell.angle_beta   90.00
_cell.angle_gamma   90.00
#
_symmetry.space_group_name_H-M   'P 1'
#
loop_
_entity.id
_entity.type
_entity.pdbx_description
1 polymer ?
#
loop_
_entity_poly.entity_id
_entity_poly.type
_entity_poly.pdbx_seq_one_letter_code
_entity_poly.pdbx_strand_id
1 'polypeptide(L)'
;MADRLVSYAFGMLRDRQAAEDAVQQAFLELAGSAPSFRGDGRALRAWMYRAVRFNCLDEVRRRSRRPEQPTSDLPDTVAVDEEIDLGFDPELEE
;
A
#
# COMPACT_ATOMS: atom_id res chain seq x y z
N MET A 1 -12.68 12.67 -3.27
CA MET A 1 -11.31 13.27 -3.26
C MET A 1 -10.26 12.20 -3.52
N ALA A 2 -10.37 11.04 -2.87
CA ALA A 2 -9.48 9.89 -3.05
C ALA A 2 -9.21 9.57 -4.54
N ASP A 3 -10.24 9.37 -5.37
CA ASP A 3 -10.05 9.02 -6.80
C ASP A 3 -9.18 10.03 -7.58
N ARG A 4 -9.32 11.33 -7.28
CA ARG A 4 -8.51 12.38 -7.91
C ARG A 4 -7.07 12.37 -7.41
N LEU A 5 -6.86 12.04 -6.14
CA LEU A 5 -5.52 11.89 -5.56
C LEU A 5 -4.84 10.62 -6.10
N VAL A 6 -5.57 9.51 -6.26
CA VAL A 6 -5.05 8.27 -6.86
C VAL A 6 -4.69 8.50 -8.32
N SER A 7 -5.55 9.20 -9.07
CA SER A 7 -5.25 9.57 -10.47
C SER A 7 -4.01 10.47 -10.57
N TYR A 8 -3.84 11.42 -9.64
CA TYR A 8 -2.66 12.27 -9.54
C TYR A 8 -1.38 11.47 -9.21
N ALA A 9 -1.45 10.59 -8.20
CA ALA A 9 -0.35 9.72 -7.80
C ALA A 9 0.03 8.72 -8.90
N PHE A 10 -0.96 8.18 -9.62
CA PHE A 10 -0.75 7.29 -10.77
C PHE A 10 0.04 7.98 -11.88
N GLY A 11 -0.19 9.28 -12.12
CA GLY A 11 0.62 10.07 -13.05
C GLY A 11 2.11 10.14 -12.69
N MET A 12 2.44 10.06 -11.41
CA MET A 12 3.82 10.06 -10.90
C MET A 12 4.45 8.67 -10.85
N LEU A 13 3.70 7.66 -10.40
CA LEU A 13 4.23 6.33 -10.08
C LEU A 13 4.07 5.32 -11.21
N ARG A 14 3.09 5.51 -12.11
CA ARG A 14 2.71 4.57 -13.19
C ARG A 14 2.41 3.14 -12.69
N ASP A 15 2.03 3.04 -11.43
CA ASP A 15 1.69 1.81 -10.73
C ASP A 15 0.44 2.08 -9.92
N ARG A 16 -0.60 1.27 -10.14
CA ARG A 16 -1.91 1.49 -9.53
C ARG A 16 -1.88 1.23 -8.04
N GLN A 17 -1.22 0.16 -7.61
CA GLN A 17 -1.17 -0.24 -6.21
C GLN A 17 -0.35 0.74 -5.39
N ALA A 18 0.83 1.13 -5.90
CA ALA A 18 1.65 2.12 -5.23
C ALA A 18 0.99 3.52 -5.18
N ALA A 19 0.19 3.88 -6.19
CA ALA A 19 -0.61 5.10 -6.17
C ALA A 19 -1.69 5.07 -5.09
N GLU A 20 -2.38 3.94 -4.92
CA GLU A 20 -3.37 3.76 -3.84
C GLU A 20 -2.70 3.81 -2.47
N ASP A 21 -1.56 3.14 -2.30
CA ASP A 21 -0.80 3.12 -1.05
C ASP A 21 -0.30 4.53 -0.65
N ALA A 22 0.23 5.30 -1.61
CA ALA A 22 0.67 6.67 -1.36
C ALA A 22 -0.47 7.57 -0.88
N VAL A 23 -1.68 7.37 -1.43
CA VAL A 23 -2.88 8.10 -1.01
C VAL A 23 -3.36 7.63 0.36
N GLN A 24 -3.40 6.34 0.62
CA GLN A 24 -3.76 5.78 1.93
C GLN A 24 -2.84 6.32 3.02
N GLN A 25 -1.52 6.33 2.79
CA GLN A 25 -0.54 6.88 3.71
C GLN A 25 -0.82 8.35 4.04
N ALA A 26 -1.17 9.16 3.03
CA ALA A 26 -1.53 10.57 3.25
C ALA A 26 -2.80 10.73 4.12
N PHE A 27 -3.77 9.81 4.00
CA PHE A 27 -4.95 9.80 4.88
C PHE A 27 -4.61 9.36 6.31
N LEU A 28 -3.66 8.44 6.50
CA LEU A 28 -3.16 8.07 7.84
C LEU A 28 -2.44 9.25 8.52
N GLU A 29 -1.59 9.96 7.77
CA GLU A 29 -0.95 11.21 8.23
C GLU A 29 -2.00 12.28 8.58
N LEU A 30 -3.07 12.37 7.80
CA LEU A 30 -4.18 13.28 8.10
C LEU A 30 -4.86 12.89 9.41
N ALA A 31 -5.17 11.61 9.60
CA ALA A 31 -5.82 11.12 10.82
C ALA A 31 -5.00 11.44 12.06
N GLY A 32 -3.66 11.28 11.99
CA GLY A 32 -2.74 11.64 13.07
C GLY A 32 -2.63 13.15 13.32
N SER A 33 -2.77 13.98 12.29
CA SER A 33 -2.65 15.45 12.40
C SER A 33 -3.97 16.18 12.59
N ALA A 34 -5.10 15.52 12.37
CA ALA A 34 -6.45 16.08 12.41
C ALA A 34 -6.78 16.88 13.68
N PRO A 35 -6.40 16.46 14.91
CA PRO A 35 -6.69 17.23 16.12
C PRO A 35 -6.04 18.63 16.15
N SER A 36 -4.98 18.83 15.36
CA SER A 36 -4.21 20.08 15.30
C SER A 36 -4.45 20.90 14.04
N PHE A 37 -5.25 20.39 13.10
CA PHE A 37 -5.46 21.02 11.81
C PHE A 37 -6.34 22.28 11.95
N ARG A 38 -5.79 23.46 11.64
CA ARG A 38 -6.48 24.76 11.75
C ARG A 38 -6.78 25.40 10.38
N GLY A 39 -7.10 24.58 9.39
CA GLY A 39 -7.40 25.03 8.02
C GLY A 39 -8.84 24.78 7.59
N ASP A 40 -9.27 25.47 6.54
CA ASP A 40 -10.54 25.21 5.86
C ASP A 40 -10.44 24.04 4.87
N GLY A 41 -11.54 23.73 4.17
CA GLY A 41 -11.55 22.65 3.17
C GLY A 41 -10.58 22.87 1.99
N ARG A 42 -10.20 24.12 1.68
CA ARG A 42 -9.21 24.41 0.62
C ARG A 42 -7.80 24.12 1.12
N ALA A 43 -7.48 24.53 2.34
CA ALA A 43 -6.22 24.22 3.00
C ALA A 43 -6.03 22.70 3.14
N LEU A 44 -7.10 21.97 3.51
CA LEU A 44 -7.06 20.51 3.62
C LEU A 44 -6.73 19.85 2.28
N ARG A 45 -7.42 20.28 1.20
CA ARG A 45 -7.13 19.77 -0.15
C ARG A 45 -5.68 20.04 -0.55
N ALA A 46 -5.19 21.26 -0.36
CA ALA A 46 -3.82 21.61 -0.70
C ALA A 46 -2.79 20.77 0.09
N TRP A 47 -3.05 20.57 1.38
CA TRP A 47 -2.23 19.72 2.24
C TRP A 47 -2.22 18.25 1.76
N MET A 48 -3.38 17.69 1.41
CA MET A 48 -3.48 16.32 0.88
C MET A 48 -2.69 16.14 -0.42
N TYR A 49 -2.80 17.05 -1.37
CA TYR A 49 -1.99 16.98 -2.61
C TYR A 49 -0.49 17.06 -2.31
N ARG A 50 -0.08 17.87 -1.33
CA ARG A 50 1.31 17.98 -0.89
C ARG A 50 1.80 16.68 -0.24
N ALA A 51 1.03 16.09 0.67
CA ALA A 51 1.36 14.83 1.33
C ALA A 51 1.49 13.69 0.31
N VAL A 52 0.48 13.52 -0.57
CA VAL A 52 0.52 12.51 -1.65
C VAL A 52 1.74 12.69 -2.55
N ARG A 53 2.07 13.93 -2.94
CA ARG A 53 3.27 14.22 -3.73
C ARG A 53 4.54 13.77 -3.02
N PHE A 54 4.68 14.02 -1.71
CA PHE A 54 5.85 13.58 -0.96
C PHE A 54 5.92 12.06 -0.86
N ASN A 55 4.81 11.39 -0.57
CA ASN A 55 4.76 9.93 -0.49
C ASN A 55 5.10 9.28 -1.84
N CYS A 56 4.66 9.85 -2.96
CA CYS A 56 5.06 9.39 -4.29
C CYS A 56 6.56 9.61 -4.55
N LEU A 57 7.14 10.74 -4.12
CA LEU A 57 8.58 10.99 -4.28
C LEU A 57 9.42 10.03 -3.43
N ASP A 58 8.96 9.71 -2.23
CA ASP A 58 9.62 8.75 -1.36
C ASP A 58 9.56 7.34 -1.95
N GLU A 59 8.43 6.96 -2.55
CA GLU A 59 8.31 5.69 -3.28
C GLU A 59 9.25 5.62 -4.50
N VAL A 60 9.34 6.70 -5.30
CA VAL A 60 10.31 6.78 -6.42
C VAL A 60 11.75 6.62 -5.93
N ARG A 61 12.10 7.28 -4.81
CA ARG A 61 13.43 7.15 -4.19
C ARG A 61 13.66 5.72 -3.68
N ARG A 62 12.65 5.09 -3.08
CA ARG A 62 12.71 3.71 -2.57
C ARG A 62 12.98 2.72 -3.71
N ARG A 63 12.22 2.81 -4.81
CA ARG A 63 12.40 2.00 -6.03
C ARG A 63 13.80 2.17 -6.63
N SER A 64 14.30 3.41 -6.65
CA SER A 64 15.64 3.70 -7.16
C SER A 64 16.75 3.09 -6.30
N ARG A 65 16.55 2.99 -4.98
CA ARG A 65 17.52 2.41 -4.04
C ARG A 65 17.46 0.90 -3.95
N ARG A 66 16.33 0.29 -4.29
CA ARG A 66 16.14 -1.16 -4.33
C ARG A 66 15.47 -1.55 -5.65
N PRO A 67 16.24 -1.58 -6.76
CA PRO A 67 15.73 -2.05 -8.03
C PRO A 67 15.25 -3.48 -7.86
N GLU A 68 14.00 -3.75 -8.23
CA GLU A 68 13.50 -5.11 -8.32
C GLU A 68 14.27 -5.81 -9.43
N GLN A 69 15.06 -6.81 -9.07
CA GLN A 69 15.68 -7.68 -10.07
C GLN A 69 14.60 -8.65 -10.55
N PRO A 70 14.41 -8.79 -11.87
CA PRO A 70 13.55 -9.84 -12.40
C PRO A 70 14.11 -11.19 -11.94
N THR A 71 13.37 -11.90 -11.09
CA THR A 71 13.66 -13.30 -10.77
C THR A 71 13.30 -14.13 -12.00
N SER A 72 14.28 -14.86 -12.55
CA SER A 72 14.07 -15.79 -13.67
C SER A 72 13.42 -17.10 -13.24
N ASP A 73 13.42 -17.40 -11.94
CA ASP A 73 13.06 -18.72 -11.44
C ASP A 73 11.73 -18.65 -10.68
N LEU A 74 10.66 -19.03 -11.36
CA LEU A 74 9.49 -19.57 -10.68
C LEU A 74 9.93 -20.89 -10.06
N PRO A 75 9.82 -21.10 -8.73
CA PRO A 75 10.06 -22.42 -8.17
C PRO A 75 9.08 -23.39 -8.83
N ASP A 76 9.59 -24.50 -9.36
CA ASP A 76 8.75 -25.63 -9.76
C ASP A 76 7.81 -25.91 -8.59
N THR A 77 6.50 -25.86 -8.86
CA THR A 77 5.49 -26.16 -7.86
C THR A 77 5.82 -27.51 -7.23
N VAL A 78 6.31 -27.51 -5.99
CA VAL A 78 6.41 -28.73 -5.22
C VAL A 78 4.99 -29.26 -5.10
N ALA A 79 4.72 -30.42 -5.71
CA ALA A 79 3.49 -31.14 -5.46
C ALA A 79 3.44 -31.39 -3.96
N VAL A 80 2.49 -30.72 -3.29
CA VAL A 80 2.14 -31.04 -1.90
C VAL A 80 1.43 -32.39 -1.93
N ASP A 81 2.22 -33.46 -1.89
CA ASP A 81 1.78 -34.82 -1.54
C ASP A 81 1.82 -35.02 -0.01
N GLU A 82 1.66 -33.95 0.75
CA GLU A 82 1.49 -34.04 2.18
C GLU A 82 -0.01 -34.05 2.45
N GLU A 83 -0.53 -35.25 2.63
CA GLU A 83 -1.74 -35.50 3.40
C GLU A 83 -1.54 -34.77 4.73
N ILE A 84 -2.04 -33.53 4.81
CA ILE A 84 -1.97 -32.75 6.03
C ILE A 84 -2.90 -33.47 7.00
N ASP A 85 -2.35 -34.37 7.80
CA ASP A 85 -2.97 -34.85 9.03
C ASP A 85 -3.00 -33.68 10.02
N LEU A 86 -3.87 -32.71 9.73
CA LEU A 86 -4.38 -31.77 10.71
C LEU A 86 -5.14 -32.64 11.68
N GLY A 87 -4.46 -33.17 12.70
CA GLY A 87 -5.00 -34.10 13.69
C GLY A 87 -6.36 -33.66 14.22
N PHE A 88 -7.39 -33.96 13.43
CA PHE A 88 -8.78 -33.79 13.74
C PHE A 88 -9.13 -35.13 14.30
N ASP A 89 -9.01 -35.22 15.62
CA ASP A 89 -9.54 -36.35 16.37
C ASP A 89 -11.06 -36.12 16.46
N PRO A 90 -11.88 -36.83 15.68
CA PRO A 90 -13.32 -36.65 15.70
C PRO A 90 -13.97 -37.22 16.97
N GLU A 91 -13.22 -37.84 17.88
CA GLU A 91 -13.77 -38.57 19.04
C GLU A 91 -13.71 -37.82 20.38
N LEU A 92 -13.39 -36.51 20.41
CA LEU A 92 -13.40 -35.71 21.65
C LEU A 92 -14.70 -34.93 21.91
N GLU A 93 -15.85 -35.48 21.54
CA GLU A 93 -17.15 -35.07 22.07
C GLU A 93 -17.92 -36.28 22.62
N GLU A 94 -17.64 -36.65 23.87
CA GLU A 94 -18.64 -37.24 24.80
C GLU A 94 -18.65 -36.47 26.13
#